data_AF-A0A972BE63-F1
#
_entry.id   AF-A0A972BE63-F1
#
_cell.length_a   1.000
_cell.length_b   1.000
_cell.length_c   1.000
_cell.angle_alpha   90.00
_cell.angle_beta   90.00
_cell.angle_gamma   90.00
#
_symmetry.space_group_name_H-M   'P 1'
#
loop_
_entity.id
_entity.type
_entity.pdbx_description
1 polymer ?
#
loop_
_entity_poly.entity_id
_entity_poly.type
_entity_poly.pdbx_seq_one_letter_code
_entity_poly.pdbx_strand_id
1 'polypeptide(L)'
;MTTRENEIRDLQKQWAEDPRWQGVKRGYGAEEVVRLRGSVRVEHTLARRGSEKLWNLLHTEPFINSLGALTGNQAMQQVKAGLKAIYLSGWQVAGDANIAGEMYPDQSLYPVNSVPQVVRRINNALTRCDQIQWMEGKNPGEEGYIDYFAPI
;
A
#
# COMPACT_ATOMS: atom_id res chain seq x y z
N MET A 1 -16.59 -25.06 18.35
CA MET A 1 -16.30 -23.63 18.18
C MET A 1 -16.97 -23.13 16.93
N THR A 2 -17.61 -21.96 16.97
CA THR A 2 -18.19 -21.30 15.80
C THR A 2 -17.10 -20.74 14.89
N THR A 3 -17.40 -20.47 13.62
CA THR A 3 -16.47 -19.79 12.69
C THR A 3 -15.95 -18.49 13.27
N ARG A 4 -16.83 -17.73 13.94
CA ARG A 4 -16.49 -16.46 14.58
C ARG A 4 -15.52 -16.62 15.74
N GLU A 5 -15.71 -17.62 16.59
CA GLU A 5 -14.78 -17.93 17.70
C GLU A 5 -13.39 -18.32 17.19
N ASN A 6 -13.32 -19.13 16.12
CA ASN A 6 -12.05 -19.47 15.48
C ASN A 6 -11.35 -18.21 14.94
N GLU A 7 -12.07 -17.33 14.24
CA GLU A 7 -11.48 -16.08 13.73
C GLU A 7 -10.95 -15.14 14.82
N ILE A 8 -11.63 -15.07 15.97
CA ILE A 8 -11.18 -14.28 17.12
C ILE A 8 -9.89 -14.87 17.67
N ARG A 9 -9.89 -16.18 17.93
CA ARG A 9 -8.72 -16.89 18.47
C ARG A 9 -7.52 -16.75 17.54
N ASP A 10 -7.72 -16.93 16.24
CA ASP A 10 -6.63 -16.88 15.26
C ASP A 10 -6.05 -15.46 15.14
N LEU A 11 -6.88 -14.42 15.23
CA LEU A 11 -6.43 -13.02 15.25
C LEU A 11 -5.69 -12.67 16.54
N GLN A 12 -6.15 -13.15 17.70
CA GLN A 12 -5.46 -12.99 18.98
C GLN A 12 -4.09 -13.66 18.95
N LYS A 13 -4.04 -14.90 18.45
CA LYS A 13 -2.80 -15.65 18.26
C LYS A 13 -1.84 -14.89 17.35
N GLN A 14 -2.33 -14.39 16.21
CA GLN A 14 -1.52 -13.60 15.29
C GLN A 14 -0.95 -12.36 15.97
N TRP A 15 -1.74 -11.59 16.72
CA TRP A 15 -1.25 -10.40 17.42
C TRP A 15 -0.23 -10.71 18.52
N ALA A 16 -0.32 -11.89 19.15
CA ALA A 16 0.58 -12.29 20.22
C ALA A 16 1.90 -12.87 19.70
N GLU A 17 1.88 -13.61 18.58
CA GLU A 17 3.01 -14.40 18.12
C GLU A 17 3.77 -13.79 16.92
N ASP A 18 3.10 -12.99 16.08
CA ASP A 18 3.71 -12.42 14.89
C ASP A 18 4.59 -11.20 15.27
N PRO A 19 5.92 -11.24 14.97
CA PRO A 19 6.83 -10.13 15.26
C PRO A 19 6.39 -8.79 14.66
N ARG A 20 5.59 -8.82 13.59
CA ARG A 20 4.98 -7.63 12.97
C ARG A 20 4.22 -6.75 13.96
N TRP A 21 3.69 -7.34 15.04
CA TRP A 21 2.86 -6.66 16.04
C TRP A 21 3.58 -6.43 17.37
N GLN A 22 4.87 -6.78 17.49
CA GLN A 22 5.63 -6.56 18.70
C GLN A 22 5.64 -5.06 19.06
N GLY A 23 5.23 -4.73 20.29
CA GLY A 23 5.14 -3.35 20.78
C GLY A 23 3.92 -2.56 20.31
N VAL A 24 3.04 -3.13 19.48
CA VAL A 24 1.83 -2.46 18.98
C VAL A 24 0.68 -2.59 19.99
N LYS A 25 0.30 -1.49 20.63
CA LYS A 25 -0.86 -1.42 21.54
C LYS A 25 -2.16 -1.18 20.75
N ARG A 26 -3.24 -1.85 21.15
CA ARG A 26 -4.61 -1.68 20.59
C ARG A 26 -5.57 -1.35 21.72
N GLY A 27 -6.40 -0.33 21.54
CA GLY A 27 -7.45 0.05 22.50
C GLY A 27 -8.74 -0.75 22.36
N TYR A 28 -8.71 -1.85 21.60
CA TYR A 28 -9.84 -2.69 21.25
C TYR A 28 -9.42 -4.16 21.15
N GLY A 29 -10.38 -5.07 21.33
CA GLY A 29 -10.17 -6.52 21.27
C GLY A 29 -10.27 -7.10 19.85
N ALA A 30 -9.83 -8.35 19.67
CA ALA A 30 -10.01 -9.09 18.41
C ALA A 30 -11.50 -9.35 18.13
N GLU A 31 -12.29 -9.51 19.18
CA GLU A 31 -13.74 -9.66 19.21
C GLU A 31 -14.43 -8.50 18.48
N GLU A 32 -13.97 -7.27 18.73
CA GLU A 32 -14.51 -6.06 18.12
C GLU A 32 -14.17 -5.97 16.64
N VAL A 33 -12.95 -6.36 16.26
CA VAL A 33 -12.54 -6.42 14.87
C VAL A 33 -13.39 -7.44 14.10
N VAL A 34 -13.54 -8.66 14.63
CA VAL A 34 -14.35 -9.72 13.98
C VAL A 34 -15.83 -9.32 13.93
N ARG A 35 -16.35 -8.63 14.95
CA ARG A 35 -17.73 -8.11 14.97
C ARG A 35 -18.05 -7.19 13.79
N LEU A 36 -17.08 -6.35 13.38
CA LEU A 36 -17.28 -5.34 12.33
C LEU A 36 -16.87 -5.84 10.93
N ARG A 37 -16.34 -7.06 10.81
CA ARG A 37 -15.71 -7.58 9.59
C ARG A 37 -16.71 -8.06 8.52
N GLY A 38 -17.94 -8.38 8.92
CA GLY A 38 -18.91 -9.07 8.05
C GLY A 38 -18.56 -10.55 7.86
N SER A 39 -19.42 -11.29 7.15
CA SER A 39 -19.25 -12.74 6.92
C SER A 39 -18.34 -13.09 5.74
N VAL A 40 -18.09 -12.13 4.85
CA VAL A 40 -17.28 -12.32 3.63
C VAL A 40 -16.11 -11.36 3.67
N ARG A 41 -14.89 -11.90 3.53
CA ARG A 41 -13.67 -11.09 3.45
C ARG A 41 -13.35 -10.73 2.01
N VAL A 42 -13.32 -9.44 1.71
CA VAL A 42 -12.78 -8.91 0.46
C VAL A 42 -11.26 -8.87 0.56
N GLU A 43 -10.57 -9.53 -0.36
CA GLU A 43 -9.11 -9.54 -0.40
C GLU A 43 -8.57 -8.23 -0.97
N HIS A 44 -7.57 -7.65 -0.30
CA HIS A 44 -6.90 -6.42 -0.72
C HIS A 44 -5.44 -6.70 -1.09
N THR A 45 -5.23 -7.47 -2.17
CA THR A 45 -3.93 -8.05 -2.57
C THR A 45 -2.78 -7.05 -2.57
N LEU A 46 -2.95 -5.89 -3.21
CA LEU A 46 -1.88 -4.88 -3.30
C LEU A 46 -1.57 -4.24 -1.95
N ALA A 47 -2.60 -4.01 -1.11
CA ALA A 47 -2.40 -3.48 0.24
C ALA A 47 -1.64 -4.47 1.12
N ARG A 48 -2.01 -5.77 1.07
CA ARG A 48 -1.30 -6.83 1.80
C ARG A 48 0.15 -6.94 1.34
N ARG A 49 0.39 -7.20 0.04
CA ARG A 49 1.74 -7.35 -0.53
C ARG A 49 2.60 -6.11 -0.30
N GLY A 50 2.04 -4.91 -0.50
CA GLY A 50 2.75 -3.65 -0.28
C GLY A 50 3.15 -3.47 1.20
N SER A 51 2.23 -3.74 2.13
CA SER A 51 2.51 -3.61 3.57
C SER A 51 3.55 -4.61 4.08
N GLU A 52 3.52 -5.86 3.59
CA GLU A 52 4.51 -6.90 3.90
C GLU A 52 5.88 -6.53 3.31
N LYS A 53 5.91 -6.08 2.05
CA LYS A 53 7.14 -5.64 1.39
C LYS A 53 7.77 -4.44 2.08
N LEU A 54 6.97 -3.41 2.42
CA LEU A 54 7.47 -2.23 3.13
C LEU A 54 8.01 -2.60 4.51
N TRP A 55 7.31 -3.45 5.26
CA TRP A 55 7.79 -3.93 6.55
C TRP A 55 9.15 -4.62 6.42
N ASN A 56 9.31 -5.53 5.46
CA ASN A 56 10.57 -6.20 5.21
C ASN A 56 11.68 -5.20 4.85
N LEU A 57 11.42 -4.31 3.90
CA LEU A 57 12.37 -3.27 3.48
C LEU A 57 12.87 -2.42 4.66
N LEU A 58 11.98 -2.01 5.56
CA LEU A 58 12.33 -1.22 6.74
C LEU A 58 13.23 -1.96 7.76
N HIS A 59 13.25 -3.30 7.73
CA HIS A 59 14.06 -4.12 8.65
C HIS A 59 15.34 -4.65 8.01
N THR A 60 15.40 -4.71 6.67
CA THR A 60 16.54 -5.29 5.97
C THR A 60 17.44 -4.25 5.31
N GLU A 61 16.91 -3.08 4.98
CA GLU A 61 17.68 -2.00 4.33
C GLU A 61 18.20 -1.00 5.37
N PRO A 62 19.36 -0.36 5.16
CA PRO A 62 19.86 0.67 6.06
C PRO A 62 18.89 1.85 6.22
N PHE A 63 18.19 2.21 5.14
CA PHE A 63 17.07 3.16 5.11
C PHE A 63 16.29 3.00 3.80
N ILE A 64 15.08 3.56 3.76
CA ILE A 64 14.28 3.68 2.53
C ILE A 64 14.00 5.16 2.27
N ASN A 65 14.52 5.69 1.18
CA ASN A 65 14.17 7.01 0.67
C ASN A 65 13.04 6.90 -0.36
N SER A 66 12.29 8.00 -0.51
CA SER A 66 11.19 8.11 -1.48
C SER A 66 11.08 9.54 -1.99
N LEU A 67 10.32 9.72 -3.07
CA LEU A 67 9.98 11.03 -3.64
C LEU A 67 8.46 11.15 -3.75
N GLY A 68 7.95 12.36 -3.59
CA GLY A 68 6.52 12.66 -3.77
C GLY A 68 6.08 12.41 -5.21
N ALA A 69 5.07 11.56 -5.41
CA ALA A 69 4.41 11.33 -6.70
C ALA A 69 2.94 11.79 -6.63
N LEU A 70 2.51 12.61 -7.58
CA LEU A 70 1.11 13.03 -7.76
C LEU A 70 0.44 12.41 -9.00
N THR A 71 1.21 11.64 -9.79
CA THR A 71 0.70 10.88 -10.95
C THR A 71 1.29 9.48 -11.01
N GLY A 72 0.60 8.57 -11.73
CA GLY A 72 1.12 7.22 -11.99
C GLY A 72 2.43 7.20 -12.78
N ASN A 73 2.64 8.15 -13.71
CA ASN A 73 3.86 8.21 -14.50
C ASN A 73 5.08 8.63 -13.66
N GLN A 74 4.92 9.55 -12.72
CA GLN A 74 5.98 9.89 -11.78
C GLN A 74 6.38 8.66 -10.96
N ALA A 75 5.40 7.97 -10.38
CA ALA A 75 5.64 6.77 -9.59
C ALA A 75 6.32 5.66 -10.42
N MET A 76 5.86 5.38 -11.65
CA MET A 76 6.50 4.34 -12.47
C MET A 76 7.96 4.69 -12.80
N GLN A 77 8.28 5.97 -13.03
CA GLN A 77 9.64 6.40 -13.35
C GLN A 77 10.54 6.34 -12.11
N GLN A 78 10.01 6.66 -10.93
CA GLN A 78 10.71 6.46 -9.66
C GLN A 78 11.12 4.99 -9.46
N VAL A 79 10.21 4.04 -9.76
CA VAL A 79 10.52 2.61 -9.69
C VAL A 79 11.54 2.19 -10.76
N LYS A 80 11.38 2.65 -12.00
CA LYS A 80 12.38 2.41 -13.08
C LYS A 80 13.76 2.99 -12.75
N ALA A 81 13.82 4.09 -12.00
CA ALA A 81 15.06 4.70 -11.53
C ALA A 81 15.68 3.97 -10.32
N GLY A 82 15.02 2.93 -9.79
CA GLY A 82 15.54 2.10 -8.71
C GLY A 82 15.05 2.46 -7.31
N LEU A 83 14.10 3.39 -7.16
CA LEU A 83 13.50 3.66 -5.84
C LEU A 83 12.64 2.49 -5.39
N LYS A 84 12.75 2.15 -4.10
CA LYS A 84 12.09 1.00 -3.49
C LYS A 84 10.70 1.29 -2.93
N ALA A 85 10.32 2.57 -2.78
CA ALA A 85 9.04 3.02 -2.26
C ALA A 85 8.63 4.35 -2.89
N ILE A 86 7.32 4.63 -2.88
CA ILE A 86 6.70 5.84 -3.41
C ILE A 86 6.11 6.62 -2.25
N TYR A 87 6.27 7.94 -2.21
CA TYR A 87 5.58 8.79 -1.24
C TYR A 87 4.42 9.52 -1.91
N LEU A 88 3.24 9.49 -1.30
CA LEU A 88 2.07 10.21 -1.79
C LEU A 88 1.77 11.42 -0.88
N SER A 89 2.15 12.60 -1.33
CA SER A 89 2.00 13.83 -0.55
C SER A 89 0.58 14.38 -0.60
N GLY A 90 -0.05 14.60 0.57
CA GLY A 90 -1.33 15.31 0.67
C GLY A 90 -1.26 16.74 0.13
N TRP A 91 -0.13 17.42 0.35
CA TRP A 91 0.14 18.76 -0.19
C TRP A 91 0.14 18.77 -1.73
N GLN A 92 0.79 17.80 -2.38
CA GLN A 92 0.78 17.72 -3.85
C GLN A 92 -0.62 17.40 -4.40
N VAL A 93 -1.40 16.57 -3.67
CA VAL A 93 -2.79 16.29 -4.04
C VAL A 93 -3.65 17.56 -3.90
N ALA A 94 -3.50 18.32 -2.82
CA ALA A 94 -4.17 19.60 -2.65
C ALA A 94 -3.85 20.57 -3.81
N GLY A 95 -2.56 20.68 -4.15
CA GLY A 95 -2.10 21.61 -5.17
C GLY A 95 -2.55 21.27 -6.59
N ASP A 96 -2.52 19.99 -6.99
CA ASP A 96 -2.59 19.65 -8.43
C ASP A 96 -3.13 18.25 -8.79
N ALA A 97 -3.69 17.49 -7.83
CA ALA A 97 -4.18 16.12 -8.15
C ALA A 97 -5.43 15.68 -7.38
N ASN A 98 -6.16 16.61 -6.76
CA ASN A 98 -7.40 16.29 -6.07
C ASN A 98 -8.58 16.16 -7.03
N ILE A 99 -9.64 15.49 -6.57
CA ILE A 99 -10.81 15.21 -7.42
C ILE A 99 -11.79 16.39 -7.54
N ALA A 100 -11.58 17.49 -6.80
CA ALA A 100 -12.35 18.71 -7.05
C ALA A 100 -11.85 19.43 -8.31
N GLY A 101 -10.63 19.12 -8.79
CA GLY A 101 -10.03 19.77 -9.95
C GLY A 101 -9.56 21.20 -9.68
N GLU A 102 -9.42 21.56 -8.40
CA GLU A 102 -9.06 22.90 -7.94
C GLU A 102 -7.63 22.92 -7.39
N MET A 103 -6.97 24.07 -7.47
CA MET A 103 -5.70 24.29 -6.79
C MET A 103 -5.95 24.74 -5.34
N TYR A 104 -5.48 23.97 -4.36
CA TYR A 104 -5.59 24.31 -2.94
C TYR A 104 -4.23 24.42 -2.21
N PRO A 105 -4.13 25.24 -1.15
CA PRO A 105 -3.09 25.09 -0.14
C PRO A 105 -3.32 23.83 0.72
N ASP A 106 -2.32 23.43 1.49
CA ASP A 106 -2.39 22.29 2.42
C ASP A 106 -3.13 22.64 3.72
N GLN A 107 -4.44 22.78 3.59
CA GLN A 107 -5.38 23.07 4.69
C GLN A 107 -6.58 22.12 4.69
N SER A 108 -6.40 20.90 4.14
CA SER A 108 -7.44 19.87 4.09
C SER A 108 -8.76 20.31 3.41
N LEU A 109 -8.65 21.15 2.37
CA LEU A 109 -9.80 21.71 1.65
C LEU A 109 -10.38 20.78 0.58
N TYR A 110 -9.59 19.80 0.13
CA TYR A 110 -9.98 18.89 -0.95
C TYR A 110 -10.89 17.73 -0.47
N PRO A 111 -11.68 17.10 -1.35
CA PRO A 111 -12.52 15.96 -0.99
C PRO A 111 -11.71 14.79 -0.41
N VAL A 112 -12.17 14.22 0.71
CA VAL A 112 -11.45 13.20 1.50
C VAL A 112 -10.97 11.97 0.70
N ASN A 113 -11.67 11.62 -0.38
CA ASN A 113 -11.33 10.50 -1.24
C ASN A 113 -10.27 10.82 -2.31
N SER A 114 -9.73 12.04 -2.36
CA SER A 114 -8.71 12.46 -3.35
C SER A 114 -7.44 11.64 -3.27
N VAL A 115 -6.81 11.55 -2.09
CA VAL A 115 -5.59 10.77 -1.87
C VAL A 115 -5.80 9.29 -2.23
N PRO A 116 -6.87 8.60 -1.76
CA PRO A 116 -7.18 7.24 -2.21
C PRO A 116 -7.30 7.06 -3.73
N GLN A 117 -7.86 8.04 -4.46
CA GLN A 117 -7.91 7.97 -5.93
C GLN A 117 -6.51 8.04 -6.56
N VAL A 118 -5.60 8.85 -6.02
CA VAL A 118 -4.21 8.90 -6.51
C VAL A 118 -3.45 7.61 -6.17
N VAL A 119 -3.65 7.02 -4.98
CA VAL A 119 -3.14 5.67 -4.64
C VAL A 119 -3.59 4.64 -5.68
N ARG A 120 -4.88 4.66 -6.05
CA ARG A 120 -5.43 3.75 -7.08
C ARG A 120 -4.81 4.02 -8.45
N ARG A 121 -4.65 5.30 -8.83
CA ARG A 121 -4.02 5.70 -10.11
C ARG A 121 -2.58 5.22 -10.22
N ILE A 122 -1.81 5.35 -9.14
CA ILE A 122 -0.42 4.85 -9.09
C ILE A 122 -0.40 3.33 -9.22
N ASN A 123 -1.16 2.60 -8.41
CA ASN A 123 -1.21 1.14 -8.50
C ASN A 123 -1.65 0.65 -9.89
N ASN A 124 -2.59 1.33 -10.55
CA ASN A 124 -2.99 1.00 -11.93
C ASN A 124 -1.86 1.20 -12.94
N ALA A 125 -1.05 2.27 -12.79
CA ALA A 125 0.12 2.49 -13.64
C ALA A 125 1.18 1.41 -13.43
N LEU A 126 1.50 1.08 -12.17
CA LEU A 126 2.44 0.00 -11.83
C LEU A 126 1.95 -1.36 -12.35
N THR A 127 0.65 -1.64 -12.20
CA THR A 127 0.01 -2.84 -12.76
C THR A 127 0.17 -2.92 -14.27
N ARG A 128 0.01 -1.80 -14.99
CA ARG A 128 0.21 -1.77 -16.44
C ARG A 128 1.66 -2.06 -16.82
N CYS A 129 2.62 -1.48 -16.11
CA CYS A 129 4.04 -1.72 -16.36
C CYS A 129 4.43 -3.18 -16.11
N ASP A 130 3.91 -3.79 -15.04
CA ASP A 130 4.07 -5.20 -14.72
C ASP A 130 3.47 -6.10 -15.83
N GLN A 131 2.25 -5.81 -16.27
CA GLN A 131 1.61 -6.54 -17.38
C GLN A 131 2.41 -6.49 -18.67
N ILE A 132 2.99 -5.33 -19.01
CA ILE A 132 3.85 -5.18 -20.19
C ILE A 132 5.10 -6.05 -20.05
N GLN A 133 5.79 -5.97 -18.91
CA GLN A 133 6.98 -6.78 -18.65
C GLN A 133 6.69 -8.28 -18.71
N TRP A 134 5.58 -8.71 -18.12
CA TRP A 134 5.15 -10.11 -18.15
C TRP A 134 4.80 -10.57 -19.56
N MET A 135 4.09 -9.75 -20.34
CA MET A 135 3.75 -10.02 -21.74
C MET A 135 5.00 -10.13 -22.63
N GLU A 136 6.04 -9.34 -22.35
CA GLU A 136 7.34 -9.40 -23.03
C GLU A 136 8.19 -10.63 -22.63
N GLY A 137 7.69 -11.47 -21.73
CA GLY A 137 8.33 -12.73 -21.34
C GLY A 137 9.47 -12.61 -20.34
N LYS A 138 9.63 -11.44 -19.69
CA LYS A 138 10.66 -11.23 -18.67
C LYS A 138 10.23 -11.78 -17.32
N ASN A 139 10.95 -12.77 -16.82
CA ASN A 139 10.63 -13.47 -15.58
C ASN A 139 11.37 -12.89 -14.35
N PRO A 140 10.82 -13.05 -13.13
CA PRO A 140 11.54 -12.71 -11.91
C PRO A 140 12.91 -13.40 -11.84
N GLY A 141 13.96 -12.62 -11.59
CA GLY A 141 15.34 -13.12 -11.51
C GLY A 141 16.16 -12.96 -12.80
N GLU A 142 15.52 -12.61 -13.92
CA GLU A 142 16.21 -12.29 -15.16
C GLU A 142 16.80 -10.87 -15.13
N GLU A 143 17.87 -10.65 -15.91
CA GLU A 143 18.48 -9.33 -16.06
C GLU A 143 17.46 -8.32 -16.62
N GLY A 144 17.35 -7.17 -15.97
CA GLY A 144 16.41 -6.12 -16.37
C GLY A 144 14.96 -6.34 -15.92
N TYR A 145 14.67 -7.37 -15.12
CA TYR A 145 13.38 -7.51 -14.44
C TYR A 145 13.20 -6.42 -13.37
N ILE A 146 12.05 -5.76 -13.37
CA ILE A 146 11.68 -4.73 -12.39
C ILE A 146 10.48 -5.22 -11.59
N ASP A 147 10.57 -5.23 -10.26
CA ASP A 147 9.38 -5.39 -9.41
C ASP A 147 8.63 -4.05 -9.32
N TYR A 148 7.69 -3.84 -10.25
CA TYR A 148 6.93 -2.59 -10.36
C TYR A 148 6.06 -2.29 -9.14
N PHE A 149 5.67 -3.29 -8.34
CA PHE A 149 4.83 -3.09 -7.16
C PHE A 149 5.67 -2.61 -5.97
N ALA A 150 6.21 -1.39 -6.08
CA ALA A 150 6.77 -0.67 -4.94
C ALA A 150 5.65 -0.25 -3.97
N PRO A 151 5.84 -0.37 -2.65
CA PRO A 151 4.90 0.16 -1.67
C PRO A 151 4.71 1.67 -1.83
N ILE A 152 3.47 2.12 -1.65
CA ILE A 152 3.04 3.53 -1.61
C ILE A 152 2.77 3.88 -0.14
#